data_AF-A0A964VNC1-F1
#
_entry.id   AF-A0A964VNC1-F1
#
_cell.length_a   1.000
_cell.length_b   1.000
_cell.length_c   1.000
_cell.angle_alpha   90.00
_cell.angle_beta   90.00
_cell.angle_gamma   90.00
#
_symmetry.space_group_name_H-M   'P 1'
#
loop_
_entity.id
_entity.type
_entity.pdbx_description
1 polymer ?
#
loop_
_entity_poly.entity_id
_entity_poly.type
_entity_poly.pdbx_seq_one_letter_code
_entity_poly.pdbx_strand_id
1 'polypeptide(L)'
;MDGFETISESALSKEREKGIPVPIYNLSDQFTVDQLKNEYAQWASHYGGDAELTAINVERTAALRKLGKETGLGNTLAIGAREGLQWALNQTPREVGRAFDAHGIAGKQDAVAELDALLTKGIQSGRTFYTMNFIDDPQALALGAEHPFIEGGFIVVSGFEEKLADAGIKHVVVGEEYNRVLDILRKRYSSVRFIPWHEAPATLTALANEKGHTTFPLVTITEENRPHYSIPSRTYRTGSSMDIPAPTDAKLNDDVW
;
A
#
# COMPACT_ATOMS: atom_id res chain seq x y z
N MET A 1 41.87 3.90 -21.13
CA MET A 1 41.92 4.71 -19.91
C MET A 1 40.55 5.30 -19.75
N ASP A 2 39.75 4.64 -18.93
CA ASP A 2 38.33 4.92 -18.76
C ASP A 2 38.14 6.19 -17.93
N GLY A 3 37.39 7.15 -18.49
CA GLY A 3 36.99 8.36 -17.82
C GLY A 3 35.83 8.07 -16.89
N PHE A 4 36.12 7.86 -15.61
CA PHE A 4 35.10 7.98 -14.57
C PHE A 4 34.75 9.46 -14.41
N GLU A 5 33.59 9.87 -14.89
CA GLU A 5 33.01 11.17 -14.55
C GLU A 5 32.70 11.19 -13.05
N THR A 6 33.46 12.00 -12.32
CA THR A 6 33.23 12.30 -10.92
C THR A 6 31.96 13.12 -10.81
N ILE A 7 30.86 12.49 -10.36
CA ILE A 7 29.61 13.18 -10.05
C ILE A 7 29.90 14.21 -8.96
N SER A 8 29.53 15.48 -9.19
CA SER A 8 29.80 16.57 -8.25
C SER A 8 29.00 16.40 -6.95
N GLU A 9 29.58 16.78 -5.80
CA GLU A 9 28.89 16.79 -4.50
C GLU A 9 27.58 17.59 -4.52
N SER A 10 27.47 18.59 -5.41
CA SER A 10 26.24 19.38 -5.62
C SER A 10 25.11 18.60 -6.32
N ALA A 11 25.43 17.64 -7.18
CA ALA A 11 24.44 16.75 -7.80
C ALA A 11 23.98 15.68 -6.80
N LEU A 12 24.92 15.12 -6.02
CA LEU A 12 24.62 14.22 -4.91
C LEU A 12 23.80 14.89 -3.79
N SER A 13 24.00 16.19 -3.56
CA SER A 13 23.20 17.01 -2.62
C SER A 13 21.77 17.21 -3.09
N LYS A 14 21.53 17.41 -4.39
CA LYS A 14 20.17 17.59 -4.95
C LYS A 14 19.36 16.30 -5.02
N GLU A 15 20.00 15.15 -5.24
CA GLU A 15 19.31 13.86 -5.14
C GLU A 15 18.97 13.50 -3.68
N ARG A 16 19.84 13.85 -2.72
CA ARG A 16 19.55 13.69 -1.29
C ARG A 16 18.40 14.57 -0.79
N GLU A 17 18.10 15.68 -1.45
CA GLU A 17 16.96 16.56 -1.11
C GLU A 17 15.60 16.01 -1.55
N LYS A 18 15.54 15.07 -2.52
CA LYS A 18 14.27 14.55 -3.04
C LYS A 18 13.63 13.45 -2.18
N GLY A 19 14.40 12.80 -1.30
CA GLY A 19 13.93 11.65 -0.51
C GLY A 19 14.09 10.32 -1.26
N ILE A 20 13.53 9.24 -0.73
CA ILE A 20 13.56 7.91 -1.37
C ILE A 20 12.31 7.78 -2.24
N PRO A 21 12.43 7.54 -3.57
CA PRO A 21 11.26 7.45 -4.43
C PRO A 21 10.43 6.19 -4.09
N VAL A 22 9.11 6.34 -4.03
CA VAL A 22 8.20 5.23 -3.75
C VAL A 22 8.30 4.19 -4.88
N PRO A 23 8.52 2.89 -4.61
CA PRO A 23 8.71 1.89 -5.65
C PRO A 23 7.44 1.71 -6.49
N ILE A 24 7.64 1.53 -7.80
CA ILE A 24 6.59 1.17 -8.75
C ILE A 24 6.63 -0.33 -9.02
N TYR A 25 5.50 -0.89 -9.43
CA TYR A 25 5.42 -2.28 -9.88
C TYR A 25 6.31 -2.47 -11.11
N ASN A 26 7.02 -3.60 -11.12
CA ASN A 26 7.80 -4.03 -12.26
C ASN A 26 7.66 -5.54 -12.42
N LEU A 27 7.27 -5.97 -13.62
CA LEU A 27 7.07 -7.38 -13.95
C LEU A 27 8.37 -8.19 -13.79
N SER A 28 9.55 -7.60 -14.04
CA SER A 28 10.83 -8.32 -13.89
C SER A 28 11.20 -8.62 -12.43
N ASP A 29 10.60 -7.90 -11.48
CA ASP A 29 11.01 -7.90 -10.07
C ASP A 29 10.09 -8.75 -9.20
N GLN A 30 9.15 -9.47 -9.82
CA GLN A 30 8.16 -10.31 -9.16
C GLN A 30 8.79 -11.57 -8.58
N PHE A 31 8.39 -11.88 -7.36
CA PHE A 31 8.72 -13.12 -6.70
C PHE A 31 7.70 -14.21 -6.97
N THR A 32 8.22 -15.43 -7.01
CA THR A 32 7.44 -16.66 -6.89
C THR A 32 7.36 -17.10 -5.43
N VAL A 33 6.36 -17.92 -5.11
CA VAL A 33 6.23 -18.55 -3.79
C VAL A 33 7.50 -19.32 -3.41
N ASP A 34 8.13 -20.03 -4.36
CA ASP A 34 9.31 -20.85 -4.08
C ASP A 34 10.56 -20.00 -3.81
N GLN A 35 10.74 -18.88 -4.50
CA GLN A 35 11.81 -17.92 -4.20
C GLN A 35 11.67 -17.39 -2.76
N LEU A 36 10.45 -16.98 -2.37
CA LEU A 36 10.20 -16.45 -1.03
C LEU A 36 10.35 -17.51 0.07
N LYS A 37 9.94 -18.76 -0.18
CA LYS A 37 10.20 -19.88 0.75
C LYS A 37 11.68 -20.10 0.99
N ASN A 38 12.50 -20.00 -0.05
CA ASN A 38 13.95 -20.19 0.07
C ASN A 38 14.61 -18.98 0.77
N GLU A 39 14.19 -17.77 0.44
CA GLU A 39 14.75 -16.53 1.00
C GLU A 39 14.34 -16.30 2.46
N TYR A 40 13.14 -16.77 2.85
CA TYR A 40 12.55 -16.52 4.17
C TYR A 40 12.02 -17.79 4.85
N ALA A 41 12.78 -18.90 4.75
CA ALA A 41 12.38 -20.22 5.27
C ALA A 41 11.93 -20.20 6.75
N GLN A 42 12.47 -19.28 7.54
CA GLN A 42 12.13 -19.11 8.96
C GLN A 42 10.70 -18.60 9.22
N TRP A 43 9.93 -18.17 8.20
CA TRP A 43 8.62 -17.49 8.37
C TRP A 43 7.42 -18.33 7.92
N ALA A 44 7.64 -19.61 7.62
CA ALA A 44 6.65 -20.51 7.02
C ALA A 44 5.37 -20.78 7.85
N SER A 45 5.30 -20.35 9.12
CA SER A 45 4.26 -20.79 10.06
C SER A 45 3.05 -19.86 10.22
N HIS A 46 3.01 -18.68 9.59
CA HIS A 46 2.00 -17.64 9.93
C HIS A 46 0.58 -17.88 9.37
N TYR A 47 0.35 -18.77 8.39
CA TYR A 47 -0.99 -18.99 7.79
C TYR A 47 -1.40 -20.46 7.68
N GLY A 48 -1.11 -21.28 8.69
CA GLY A 48 -1.61 -22.66 8.73
C GLY A 48 -1.20 -23.54 7.53
N GLY A 49 -0.15 -23.15 6.80
CA GLY A 49 0.33 -23.85 5.60
C GLY A 49 -0.05 -23.21 4.26
N ASP A 50 -0.78 -22.09 4.22
CA ASP A 50 -1.04 -21.37 2.96
C ASP A 50 0.21 -20.63 2.48
N ALA A 51 0.91 -21.27 1.56
CA ALA A 51 2.18 -20.80 1.04
C ALA A 51 2.09 -19.46 0.29
N GLU A 52 0.95 -19.13 -0.32
CA GLU A 52 0.79 -17.87 -1.05
C GLU A 52 0.57 -16.70 -0.09
N LEU A 53 -0.34 -16.85 0.89
CA LEU A 53 -0.57 -15.82 1.90
C LEU A 53 0.67 -15.58 2.76
N THR A 54 1.37 -16.65 3.14
CA THR A 54 2.68 -16.54 3.81
C THR A 54 3.67 -15.76 2.97
N ALA A 55 3.81 -16.08 1.67
CA ALA A 55 4.73 -15.37 0.78
C ALA A 55 4.41 -13.88 0.68
N ILE A 56 3.12 -13.52 0.54
CA ILE A 56 2.68 -12.11 0.45
C ILE A 56 3.02 -11.35 1.73
N ASN A 57 2.70 -11.89 2.91
CA ASN A 57 2.94 -11.19 4.17
C ASN A 57 4.44 -11.10 4.52
N VAL A 58 5.21 -12.13 4.18
CA VAL A 58 6.67 -12.11 4.31
C VAL A 58 7.27 -10.98 3.49
N GLU A 59 6.91 -10.86 2.21
CA GLU A 59 7.45 -9.80 1.36
C GLU A 59 7.04 -8.43 1.87
N ARG A 60 5.77 -8.24 2.23
CA ARG A 60 5.28 -7.01 2.85
C ARG A 60 6.16 -6.61 4.04
N THR A 61 6.42 -7.56 4.93
CA THR A 61 7.22 -7.27 6.12
C THR A 61 8.68 -7.00 5.78
N ALA A 62 9.26 -7.70 4.82
CA ALA A 62 10.61 -7.46 4.34
C ALA A 62 10.74 -6.05 3.72
N ALA A 63 9.78 -5.65 2.88
CA ALA A 63 9.70 -4.33 2.27
C ALA A 63 9.59 -3.22 3.32
N LEU A 64 8.66 -3.35 4.28
CA LEU A 64 8.49 -2.38 5.37
C LEU A 64 9.75 -2.25 6.25
N ARG A 65 10.46 -3.36 6.52
CA ARG A 65 11.73 -3.34 7.27
C ARG A 65 12.84 -2.67 6.50
N LYS A 66 12.95 -2.95 5.19
CA LYS A 66 13.93 -2.30 4.31
C LYS A 66 13.69 -0.79 4.32
N LEU A 67 12.44 -0.37 4.13
CA LEU A 67 12.05 1.02 4.13
C LEU A 67 12.31 1.71 5.48
N GLY A 68 11.97 1.06 6.60
CA GLY A 68 12.24 1.59 7.94
C GLY A 68 13.74 1.82 8.21
N LYS A 69 14.60 0.97 7.64
CA LYS A 69 16.06 1.17 7.68
C LYS A 69 16.50 2.35 6.82
N GLU A 70 15.99 2.44 5.59
CA GLU A 70 16.37 3.48 4.62
C GLU A 70 15.90 4.88 5.05
N THR A 71 14.73 4.98 5.66
CA THR A 71 14.16 6.23 6.20
C THR A 71 14.67 6.60 7.60
N GLY A 72 15.46 5.73 8.25
CA GLY A 72 15.95 5.95 9.60
C GLY A 72 14.90 5.84 10.71
N LEU A 73 13.69 5.38 10.38
CA LEU A 73 12.58 5.09 11.30
C LEU A 73 12.76 3.77 12.09
N GLY A 74 13.76 2.97 11.73
CA GLY A 74 14.08 1.71 12.38
C GLY A 74 13.00 0.66 12.14
N ASN A 75 12.68 -0.14 13.16
CA ASN A 75 11.65 -1.19 13.09
C ASN A 75 10.23 -0.64 13.30
N THR A 76 10.00 0.67 13.17
CA THR A 76 8.66 1.26 13.27
C THR A 76 7.88 0.94 12.00
N LEU A 77 7.45 -0.32 11.88
CA LEU A 77 6.83 -0.96 10.70
C LEU A 77 5.54 -0.28 10.23
N ALA A 78 4.93 0.58 11.05
CA ALA A 78 3.59 1.11 10.84
C ALA A 78 3.52 2.45 10.08
N ILE A 79 4.64 3.11 9.82
CA ILE A 79 4.64 4.52 9.34
C ILE A 79 5.06 4.63 7.86
N GLY A 80 5.68 3.58 7.29
CA GLY A 80 6.56 3.74 6.13
C GLY A 80 5.92 3.69 4.74
N ALA A 81 4.91 2.87 4.46
CA ALA A 81 4.47 2.59 3.09
C ALA A 81 3.02 3.03 2.85
N ARG A 82 2.80 4.34 2.77
CA ARG A 82 1.47 4.91 2.49
C ARG A 82 1.47 5.96 1.40
N GLU A 83 2.64 6.45 1.04
CA GLU A 83 2.84 7.53 0.09
C GLU A 83 2.35 7.15 -1.31
N GLY A 84 2.48 5.88 -1.71
CA GLY A 84 1.94 5.41 -2.99
C GLY A 84 0.42 5.47 -3.05
N LEU A 85 -0.26 4.90 -2.05
CA LEU A 85 -1.73 4.93 -1.97
C LEU A 85 -2.27 6.34 -1.75
N GLN A 86 -1.64 7.15 -0.90
CA GLN A 86 -2.02 8.55 -0.73
C GLN A 86 -1.90 9.33 -2.03
N TRP A 87 -0.80 9.11 -2.78
CA TRP A 87 -0.64 9.72 -4.09
C TRP A 87 -1.76 9.30 -5.05
N ALA A 88 -2.13 8.01 -5.06
CA ALA A 88 -3.22 7.52 -5.91
C ALA A 88 -4.56 8.22 -5.60
N LEU A 89 -4.88 8.41 -4.31
CA LEU A 89 -6.07 9.13 -3.87
C LEU A 89 -6.04 10.62 -4.29
N ASN A 90 -4.87 11.25 -4.19
CA ASN A 90 -4.68 12.67 -4.50
C ASN A 90 -4.67 12.96 -6.01
N GLN A 91 -4.16 12.02 -6.81
CA GLN A 91 -4.01 12.17 -8.26
C GLN A 91 -5.23 11.68 -9.06
N THR A 92 -6.13 10.93 -8.43
CA THR A 92 -7.39 10.54 -9.08
C THR A 92 -8.28 11.80 -9.19
N PRO A 93 -8.77 12.16 -10.40
CA PRO A 93 -9.67 13.30 -10.56
C PRO A 93 -10.86 13.21 -9.61
N ARG A 94 -11.25 14.34 -9.01
CA ARG A 94 -12.22 14.33 -7.90
C ARG A 94 -13.56 13.72 -8.27
N GLU A 95 -14.04 14.01 -9.47
CA GLU A 95 -15.29 13.48 -10.02
C GLU A 95 -15.18 11.97 -10.26
N VAL A 96 -14.01 11.50 -10.70
CA VAL A 96 -13.73 10.07 -10.92
C VAL A 96 -13.71 9.36 -9.56
N GLY A 97 -12.93 9.83 -8.60
CA GLY A 97 -12.81 9.21 -7.28
C GLY A 97 -14.15 9.10 -6.53
N ARG A 98 -15.03 10.08 -6.72
CA ARG A 98 -16.41 10.10 -6.18
C ARG A 98 -17.34 9.06 -6.80
N ALA A 99 -17.02 8.55 -7.98
CA ALA A 99 -17.83 7.54 -8.65
C ALA A 99 -17.50 6.11 -8.20
N PHE A 100 -16.47 5.92 -7.35
CA PHE A 100 -16.08 4.60 -6.85
C PHE A 100 -16.26 4.51 -5.34
N ASP A 101 -16.99 3.49 -4.90
CA ASP A 101 -17.14 3.13 -3.48
C ASP A 101 -15.93 2.28 -3.06
N ALA A 102 -15.29 2.64 -1.96
CA ALA A 102 -14.01 2.12 -1.55
C ALA A 102 -13.97 1.84 -0.04
N HIS A 103 -13.13 0.87 0.34
CA HIS A 103 -12.84 0.53 1.72
C HIS A 103 -11.34 0.23 1.87
N GLY A 104 -10.70 0.92 2.80
CA GLY A 104 -9.29 0.74 3.12
C GLY A 104 -9.09 -0.26 4.24
N ILE A 105 -8.11 -1.16 4.07
CA ILE A 105 -7.74 -2.12 5.11
C ILE A 105 -6.80 -1.45 6.11
N ALA A 106 -7.13 -1.53 7.40
CA ALA A 106 -6.36 -0.87 8.45
C ALA A 106 -5.06 -1.63 8.79
N GLY A 107 -3.96 -0.90 9.01
CA GLY A 107 -2.64 -1.51 9.25
C GLY A 107 -2.41 -2.13 10.64
N LYS A 108 -3.40 -2.06 11.55
CA LYS A 108 -3.30 -2.61 12.92
C LYS A 108 -3.62 -4.10 13.00
N GLN A 109 -4.29 -4.64 11.99
CA GLN A 109 -4.64 -6.06 11.87
C GLN A 109 -3.79 -6.72 10.77
N ASP A 110 -3.89 -8.05 10.65
CA ASP A 110 -3.27 -8.78 9.55
C ASP A 110 -3.98 -8.44 8.23
N ALA A 111 -3.48 -7.41 7.55
CA ALA A 111 -4.07 -6.88 6.32
C ALA A 111 -4.19 -7.93 5.19
N VAL A 112 -3.29 -8.93 5.15
CA VAL A 112 -3.33 -10.00 4.15
C VAL A 112 -4.46 -10.98 4.48
N ALA A 113 -4.63 -11.34 5.76
CA ALA A 113 -5.75 -12.17 6.20
C ALA A 113 -7.11 -11.46 5.99
N GLU A 114 -7.18 -10.16 6.27
CA GLU A 114 -8.39 -9.36 6.08
C GLU A 114 -8.77 -9.27 4.59
N LEU A 115 -7.78 -9.04 3.71
CA LEU A 115 -8.01 -9.07 2.28
C LEU A 115 -8.48 -10.45 1.81
N ASP A 116 -7.84 -11.54 2.23
CA ASP A 116 -8.26 -12.91 1.88
C ASP A 116 -9.70 -13.18 2.35
N ALA A 117 -10.07 -12.76 3.56
CA ALA A 117 -11.43 -12.90 4.05
C ALA A 117 -12.45 -12.11 3.21
N LEU A 118 -12.15 -10.86 2.85
CA LEU A 118 -13.03 -10.04 2.01
C LEU A 118 -13.23 -10.65 0.61
N LEU A 119 -12.16 -11.17 0.00
CA LEU A 119 -12.20 -11.70 -1.35
C LEU A 119 -12.77 -13.13 -1.44
N THR A 120 -12.64 -13.94 -0.39
CA THR A 120 -13.10 -15.34 -0.39
C THR A 120 -14.46 -15.52 0.29
N LYS A 121 -14.77 -14.73 1.33
CA LYS A 121 -16.01 -14.84 2.10
C LYS A 121 -16.99 -13.70 1.79
N GLY A 122 -16.54 -12.66 1.10
CA GLY A 122 -17.35 -11.49 0.78
C GLY A 122 -17.56 -10.55 1.96
N ILE A 123 -18.29 -9.46 1.69
CA ILE A 123 -18.70 -8.49 2.72
C ILE A 123 -19.86 -9.08 3.52
N GLN A 124 -19.69 -9.20 4.84
CA GLN A 124 -20.69 -9.81 5.71
C GLN A 124 -21.88 -8.86 5.93
N SER A 125 -23.06 -9.23 5.42
CA SER A 125 -24.29 -8.42 5.50
C SER A 125 -24.80 -8.14 6.92
N GLY A 126 -24.35 -8.90 7.92
CA GLY A 126 -24.69 -8.72 9.34
C GLY A 126 -23.75 -7.80 10.13
N ARG A 127 -22.72 -7.22 9.49
CA ARG A 127 -21.76 -6.32 10.15
C ARG A 127 -21.68 -5.01 9.38
N THR A 128 -21.47 -3.91 10.11
CA THR A 128 -21.25 -2.61 9.48
C THR A 128 -19.95 -2.67 8.68
N PHE A 129 -20.04 -2.38 7.39
CA PHE A 129 -18.89 -2.26 6.49
C PHE A 129 -18.82 -0.81 6.02
N TYR A 130 -17.92 -0.03 6.62
CA TYR A 130 -17.80 1.40 6.33
C TYR A 130 -17.13 1.63 4.99
N THR A 131 -17.84 2.23 4.05
CA THR A 131 -17.29 2.60 2.74
C THR A 131 -17.29 4.10 2.56
N MET A 132 -16.46 4.58 1.64
CA MET A 132 -16.38 5.98 1.24
C MET A 132 -15.87 6.08 -0.19
N ASN A 133 -15.77 7.29 -0.72
CA ASN A 133 -15.30 7.48 -2.08
C ASN A 133 -13.79 7.23 -2.19
N PHE A 134 -13.30 6.78 -3.36
CA PHE A 134 -11.88 6.64 -3.65
C PHE A 134 -11.21 8.02 -3.90
N ILE A 135 -11.09 8.83 -2.85
CA ILE A 135 -10.48 10.15 -2.92
C ILE A 135 -10.04 10.59 -1.53
N ASP A 136 -9.06 11.50 -1.49
CA ASP A 136 -8.84 12.36 -0.34
C ASP A 136 -9.79 13.57 -0.39
N ASP A 137 -10.83 13.55 0.46
CA ASP A 137 -11.76 14.68 0.63
C ASP A 137 -11.66 15.19 2.08
N PRO A 138 -10.83 16.22 2.35
CA PRO A 138 -10.69 16.80 3.69
C PRO A 138 -12.02 17.29 4.29
N GLN A 139 -13.02 17.57 3.45
CA GLN A 139 -14.36 17.95 3.91
C GLN A 139 -15.15 16.78 4.52
N ALA A 140 -14.73 15.53 4.23
CA ALA A 140 -15.32 14.31 4.78
C ALA A 140 -14.88 14.00 6.22
N LEU A 141 -13.91 14.74 6.79
CA LEU A 141 -13.48 14.57 8.19
C LEU A 141 -14.67 14.65 9.18
N ALA A 142 -15.68 15.47 8.87
CA ALA A 142 -16.90 15.59 9.67
C ALA A 142 -17.75 14.29 9.69
N LEU A 143 -17.50 13.36 8.78
CA LEU A 143 -18.17 12.07 8.63
C LEU A 143 -17.32 10.89 9.16
N GLY A 144 -16.13 11.15 9.71
CA GLY A 144 -15.33 10.18 10.45
C GLY A 144 -13.97 9.79 9.83
N ALA A 145 -13.75 10.06 8.54
CA ALA A 145 -12.46 9.86 7.86
C ALA A 145 -12.37 10.72 6.59
N GLU A 146 -11.16 11.20 6.25
CA GLU A 146 -10.91 12.03 5.05
C GLU A 146 -10.76 11.20 3.78
N HIS A 147 -10.33 9.95 3.92
CA HIS A 147 -10.07 9.00 2.84
C HIS A 147 -10.10 7.55 3.35
N PRO A 148 -10.17 6.54 2.46
CA PRO A 148 -10.02 5.14 2.87
C PRO A 148 -8.71 4.91 3.61
N PHE A 149 -8.69 4.00 4.60
CA PHE A 149 -7.43 3.62 5.27
C PHE A 149 -6.39 3.12 4.26
N ILE A 150 -5.14 3.49 4.49
CA ILE A 150 -4.03 3.19 3.58
C ILE A 150 -2.92 2.38 4.26
N GLU A 151 -2.98 2.25 5.59
CA GLU A 151 -1.92 1.66 6.41
C GLU A 151 -1.79 0.13 6.24
N GLY A 152 -2.85 -0.55 5.81
CA GLY A 152 -2.78 -1.97 5.45
C GLY A 152 -2.23 -2.22 4.04
N GLY A 153 -2.07 -1.15 3.24
CA GLY A 153 -1.59 -1.19 1.86
C GLY A 153 -2.56 -1.81 0.86
N PHE A 154 -3.84 -1.89 1.22
CA PHE A 154 -4.90 -2.33 0.31
C PHE A 154 -6.12 -1.42 0.44
N ILE A 155 -6.68 -1.04 -0.70
CA ILE A 155 -8.00 -0.41 -0.80
C ILE A 155 -8.85 -1.26 -1.75
N VAL A 156 -9.93 -1.84 -1.24
CA VAL A 156 -10.90 -2.56 -2.08
C VAL A 156 -11.88 -1.55 -2.68
N VAL A 157 -12.23 -1.72 -3.95
CA VAL A 157 -12.99 -0.73 -4.74
C VAL A 157 -14.08 -1.42 -5.56
N SER A 158 -15.26 -0.81 -5.62
CA SER A 158 -16.38 -1.24 -6.45
C SER A 158 -16.13 -0.97 -7.95
N GLY A 159 -17.10 -1.31 -8.80
CA GLY A 159 -17.15 -0.79 -10.16
C GLY A 159 -17.59 0.68 -10.20
N PHE A 160 -17.42 1.31 -11.37
CA PHE A 160 -17.88 2.69 -11.59
C PHE A 160 -19.38 2.85 -11.32
N GLU A 161 -19.73 3.81 -10.46
CA GLU A 161 -21.07 4.12 -9.95
C GLU A 161 -21.77 2.96 -9.24
N GLU A 162 -21.01 1.96 -8.77
CA GLU A 162 -21.51 0.82 -8.00
C GLU A 162 -21.16 0.97 -6.51
N LYS A 163 -21.93 0.32 -5.63
CA LYS A 163 -21.64 0.20 -4.20
C LYS A 163 -21.00 -1.14 -3.87
N LEU A 164 -20.00 -1.13 -2.97
CA LEU A 164 -19.31 -2.36 -2.55
C LEU A 164 -20.28 -3.37 -1.92
N ALA A 165 -21.22 -2.89 -1.11
CA ALA A 165 -22.21 -3.72 -0.43
C ALA A 165 -23.15 -4.47 -1.39
N ASP A 166 -23.42 -3.90 -2.58
CA ASP A 166 -24.40 -4.43 -3.53
C ASP A 166 -23.74 -5.21 -4.67
N ALA A 167 -22.68 -4.65 -5.27
CA ALA A 167 -22.03 -5.19 -6.46
C ALA A 167 -20.77 -6.01 -6.14
N GLY A 168 -20.31 -5.97 -4.89
CA GLY A 168 -19.08 -6.61 -4.44
C GLY A 168 -17.81 -5.86 -4.89
N ILE A 169 -16.67 -6.46 -4.56
CA ILE A 169 -15.34 -5.92 -4.88
C ILE A 169 -15.01 -6.23 -6.34
N LYS A 170 -14.68 -5.20 -7.13
CA LYS A 170 -14.25 -5.35 -8.53
C LYS A 170 -12.75 -5.10 -8.72
N HIS A 171 -12.20 -4.21 -7.90
CA HIS A 171 -10.81 -3.81 -7.97
C HIS A 171 -10.18 -3.80 -6.57
N VAL A 172 -8.87 -4.00 -6.51
CA VAL A 172 -8.04 -3.77 -5.32
C VAL A 172 -6.89 -2.88 -5.73
N VAL A 173 -6.79 -1.69 -5.12
CA VAL A 173 -5.63 -0.81 -5.27
C VAL A 173 -4.60 -1.20 -4.23
N VAL A 174 -3.38 -1.44 -4.70
CA VAL A 174 -2.32 -2.09 -3.91
C VAL A 174 -1.16 -1.14 -3.65
N GLY A 175 -0.79 -1.04 -2.38
CA GLY A 175 0.36 -0.28 -1.89
C GLY A 175 1.68 -0.86 -2.32
N GLU A 176 2.69 -0.01 -2.29
CA GLU A 176 4.01 -0.27 -2.81
C GLU A 176 4.78 -1.41 -2.11
N GLU A 177 4.43 -1.73 -0.86
CA GLU A 177 5.04 -2.79 -0.08
C GLU A 177 4.67 -4.20 -0.58
N TYR A 178 3.69 -4.30 -1.47
CA TYR A 178 3.30 -5.57 -2.12
C TYR A 178 3.73 -5.65 -3.59
N ASN A 179 4.46 -4.64 -4.11
CA ASN A 179 4.77 -4.55 -5.54
C ASN A 179 5.45 -5.80 -6.10
N ARG A 180 6.25 -6.53 -5.30
CA ARG A 180 7.00 -7.72 -5.76
C ARG A 180 6.22 -9.03 -5.63
N VAL A 181 5.01 -8.99 -5.08
CA VAL A 181 4.12 -10.16 -4.91
C VAL A 181 2.76 -9.94 -5.57
N LEU A 182 2.62 -8.86 -6.35
CA LEU A 182 1.37 -8.51 -7.00
C LEU A 182 0.88 -9.60 -7.97
N ASP A 183 1.80 -10.30 -8.63
CA ASP A 183 1.44 -11.39 -9.54
C ASP A 183 0.95 -12.65 -8.81
N ILE A 184 1.40 -12.89 -7.56
CA ILE A 184 0.84 -13.93 -6.70
C ILE A 184 -0.62 -13.58 -6.35
N LEU A 185 -0.89 -12.33 -5.97
CA LEU A 185 -2.24 -11.84 -5.69
C LEU A 185 -3.17 -11.97 -6.91
N ARG A 186 -2.71 -11.53 -8.09
CA ARG A 186 -3.46 -11.62 -9.36
C ARG A 186 -3.80 -13.05 -9.74
N LYS A 187 -2.86 -13.98 -9.54
CA LYS A 187 -3.07 -15.40 -9.83
C LYS A 187 -4.08 -16.02 -8.86
N ARG A 188 -3.96 -15.71 -7.56
CA ARG A 188 -4.81 -16.27 -6.51
C ARG A 188 -6.27 -15.82 -6.64
N TYR A 189 -6.49 -14.55 -6.96
CA TYR A 189 -7.83 -13.92 -6.98
C TYR A 189 -8.21 -13.42 -8.37
N SER A 190 -8.34 -14.34 -9.33
CA SER A 190 -8.56 -14.00 -10.75
C SER A 190 -9.89 -13.30 -11.07
N SER A 191 -10.85 -13.30 -10.14
CA SER A 191 -12.15 -12.64 -10.30
C SER A 191 -12.11 -11.13 -10.01
N VAL A 192 -11.01 -10.61 -9.46
CA VAL A 192 -10.85 -9.21 -9.06
C VAL A 192 -9.60 -8.63 -9.71
N ARG A 193 -9.67 -7.37 -10.13
CA ARG A 193 -8.53 -6.70 -10.77
C ARG A 193 -7.65 -6.04 -9.72
N PHE A 194 -6.40 -6.47 -9.63
CA PHE A 194 -5.38 -5.83 -8.78
C PHE A 194 -4.64 -4.74 -9.56
N ILE A 195 -4.71 -3.52 -9.05
CA ILE A 195 -4.16 -2.31 -9.66
C ILE A 195 -3.07 -1.78 -8.72
N PRO A 196 -1.80 -1.69 -9.14
CA PRO A 196 -0.79 -1.06 -8.31
C PRO A 196 -1.07 0.43 -8.18
N TRP A 197 -0.72 1.03 -7.05
CA TRP A 197 -1.06 2.41 -6.69
C TRP A 197 -0.80 3.45 -7.81
N HIS A 198 0.33 3.35 -8.52
CA HIS A 198 0.73 4.31 -9.55
C HIS A 198 -0.09 4.20 -10.84
N GLU A 199 -0.75 3.07 -11.07
CA GLU A 199 -1.67 2.86 -12.21
C GLU A 199 -3.13 3.20 -11.85
N ALA A 200 -3.45 3.37 -10.56
CA ALA A 200 -4.82 3.56 -10.12
C ALA A 200 -5.50 4.81 -10.70
N PRO A 201 -4.88 6.02 -10.70
CA PRO A 201 -5.51 7.21 -11.28
C PRO A 201 -5.87 7.02 -12.75
N ALA A 202 -4.93 6.55 -13.58
CA ALA A 202 -5.17 6.26 -14.98
C ALA A 202 -6.24 5.19 -15.18
N THR A 203 -6.16 4.08 -14.43
CA THR A 203 -7.08 2.94 -14.59
C THR A 203 -8.51 3.32 -14.22
N LEU A 204 -8.72 3.95 -13.07
CA LEU A 204 -10.06 4.35 -12.63
C LEU A 204 -10.65 5.44 -13.53
N THR A 205 -9.81 6.34 -14.03
CA THR A 205 -10.22 7.37 -14.99
C THR A 205 -10.59 6.78 -16.34
N ALA A 206 -9.84 5.78 -16.83
CA ALA A 206 -10.20 5.06 -18.05
C ALA A 206 -11.55 4.35 -17.91
N LEU A 207 -11.79 3.68 -16.78
CA LEU A 207 -13.08 3.03 -16.49
C LEU A 207 -14.24 4.04 -16.43
N ALA A 208 -14.01 5.22 -15.84
CA ALA A 208 -15.00 6.30 -15.83
C ALA A 208 -15.26 6.87 -17.23
N ASN A 209 -14.21 7.05 -18.05
CA ASN A 209 -14.33 7.53 -19.43
C ASN A 209 -15.04 6.54 -20.35
N GLU A 210 -14.86 5.24 -20.13
CA GLU A 210 -15.54 4.19 -20.91
C GLU A 210 -17.05 4.13 -20.65
N LYS A 211 -17.47 4.44 -19.41
CA LYS A 211 -18.87 4.34 -18.98
C LYS A 211 -19.60 5.68 -18.89
N GLY A 212 -18.88 6.79 -18.84
CA GLY A 212 -19.42 8.14 -18.63
C GLY A 212 -19.61 8.96 -19.91
N HIS A 213 -20.29 10.10 -19.77
CA HIS A 213 -20.49 11.08 -20.85
C HIS A 213 -19.41 12.18 -20.90
N THR A 214 -18.60 12.31 -19.86
CA THR A 214 -17.54 13.32 -19.73
C THR A 214 -16.18 12.65 -19.77
N THR A 215 -15.26 13.19 -20.58
CA THR A 215 -13.89 12.70 -20.66
C THR A 215 -12.99 13.45 -19.68
N PHE A 216 -12.31 12.72 -18.81
CA PHE A 216 -11.31 13.20 -17.89
C PHE A 216 -9.90 12.88 -18.40
N PRO A 217 -8.90 13.75 -18.15
CA PRO A 217 -7.52 13.48 -18.53
C PRO A 217 -6.96 12.30 -17.71
N LEU A 218 -6.25 11.39 -18.38
CA LEU A 218 -5.55 10.30 -17.71
C LEU A 218 -4.31 10.85 -17.00
N VAL A 219 -4.18 10.53 -15.71
CA VAL A 219 -3.00 10.85 -14.92
C VAL A 219 -2.08 9.64 -14.88
N THR A 220 -0.85 9.82 -15.36
CA THR A 220 0.19 8.78 -15.35
C THR A 220 1.34 9.19 -14.46
N ILE A 221 2.01 8.21 -13.86
CA ILE A 221 3.20 8.47 -13.06
C ILE A 221 4.38 8.85 -13.96
N THR A 222 5.14 9.85 -13.54
CA THR A 222 6.37 10.33 -14.17
C THR A 222 7.43 10.57 -13.09
N GLU A 223 8.69 10.76 -13.48
CA GLU A 223 9.75 11.08 -12.52
C GLU A 223 9.50 12.42 -11.78
N GLU A 224 8.77 13.35 -12.41
CA GLU A 224 8.45 14.65 -11.82
C GLU A 224 7.33 14.59 -10.79
N ASN A 225 6.35 13.68 -10.97
CA ASN A 225 5.18 13.59 -10.08
C ASN A 225 5.25 12.39 -9.12
N ARG A 226 6.27 11.53 -9.22
CA ARG A 226 6.45 10.36 -8.37
C ARG A 226 6.61 10.78 -6.90
N PRO A 227 5.80 10.21 -5.99
CA PRO A 227 5.94 10.50 -4.57
C PRO A 227 7.26 9.94 -4.04
N HIS A 228 7.75 10.57 -2.97
CA HIS A 228 8.92 10.13 -2.22
C HIS A 228 8.53 9.96 -0.76
N TYR A 229 9.17 9.01 -0.09
CA TYR A 229 8.96 8.79 1.34
C TYR A 229 9.39 10.01 2.15
N SER A 230 8.54 10.38 3.10
CA SER A 230 8.85 11.46 4.04
C SER A 230 9.87 10.97 5.06
N ILE A 231 11.12 11.42 4.95
CA ILE A 231 12.16 11.14 5.94
C ILE A 231 11.97 12.14 7.09
N PRO A 232 11.64 11.71 8.32
CA PRO A 232 11.49 12.65 9.43
C PRO A 232 12.83 13.35 9.66
N SER A 233 12.81 14.67 9.77
CA SER A 233 13.99 15.41 10.21
C SER A 233 14.31 14.95 11.64
N ARG A 234 15.41 14.22 11.80
CA ARG A 234 15.97 13.93 13.13
C ARG A 234 16.29 15.26 13.78
N THR A 235 15.38 15.79 14.61
CA THR A 235 15.77 16.72 15.65
C THR A 235 16.61 15.91 16.63
N TYR A 236 17.92 15.93 16.41
CA TYR A 236 18.89 15.47 17.40
C TYR A 236 18.61 16.25 18.70
N ARG A 237 17.88 15.65 19.64
CA ARG A 237 18.01 16.01 21.05
C ARG A 237 19.38 15.51 21.47
N THR A 238 20.39 16.36 21.31
CA THR A 238 21.66 16.21 22.01
C THR A 238 21.37 16.20 23.50
N GLY A 239 21.59 15.05 24.14
CA GLY A 239 21.61 14.91 25.60
C GLY A 239 20.33 14.34 26.20
N SER A 240 20.28 13.01 26.29
CA SER A 240 19.92 12.24 27.50
C SER A 240 19.92 10.77 27.11
N SER A 241 20.83 9.98 27.67
CA SER A 241 20.73 8.52 27.59
C SER A 241 19.41 8.11 28.24
N MET A 242 18.43 7.67 27.46
CA MET A 242 17.33 6.88 28.01
C MET A 242 17.83 5.45 28.09
N ASP A 243 18.03 4.99 29.32
CA ASP A 243 18.07 3.57 29.63
C ASP A 243 16.80 2.93 29.07
N ILE A 244 16.96 2.09 28.05
CA ILE A 244 15.88 1.26 27.51
C ILE A 244 15.64 0.16 28.55
N PRO A 245 14.48 0.09 29.23
CA PRO A 245 14.18 -1.04 30.10
C PRO A 245 14.10 -2.30 29.24
N ALA A 246 14.68 -3.40 29.73
CA ALA A 246 14.55 -4.71 29.11
C ALA A 246 13.07 -5.06 28.86
N PRO A 247 12.75 -5.74 27.74
CA PRO A 247 11.37 -6.06 27.39
C PRO A 247 10.78 -6.97 28.47
N THR A 248 9.74 -6.49 29.14
CA THR A 248 8.89 -7.34 29.98
C THR A 248 8.00 -8.19 29.08
N ASP A 249 7.98 -9.49 29.35
CA ASP A 249 7.11 -10.50 28.73
C ASP A 249 5.63 -10.12 28.89
N ALA A 250 5.12 -9.32 27.95
CA ALA A 250 3.68 -9.11 27.82
C ALA A 250 3.10 -10.28 27.02
N LYS A 251 2.37 -11.16 27.71
CA LYS A 251 1.55 -12.19 27.11
C LYS A 251 0.64 -11.56 26.05
N LEU A 252 0.76 -12.01 24.81
CA LEU A 252 -0.25 -11.83 23.77
C LEU A 252 -1.57 -12.37 24.32
N ASN A 253 -2.55 -11.49 24.50
CA ASN A 253 -3.93 -11.93 24.71
C ASN A 253 -4.44 -12.49 23.38
N ASP A 254 -4.87 -13.75 23.42
CA ASP A 254 -5.51 -14.51 22.34
C ASP A 254 -6.93 -14.00 22.01
N ASP A 255 -7.13 -12.69 21.91
CA ASP A 255 -8.37 -12.13 21.36
C ASP A 255 -8.17 -11.89 19.86
N VAL A 256 -8.25 -13.02 19.16
CA VAL A 256 -8.30 -13.22 17.72
C VAL A 256 -9.43 -12.38 17.09
N TRP A 257 -9.09 -11.64 16.04
CA TRP A 257 -10.01 -11.09 15.04
C TRP A 257 -9.60 -11.60 13.67
#